data_AF-A0A540LZT6-F1
#
_entry.id   AF-A0A540LZT6-F1
#
_cell.length_a   1.000
_cell.length_b   1.000
_cell.length_c   1.000
_cell.angle_alpha   90.00
_cell.angle_beta   90.00
_cell.angle_gamma   90.00
#
_symmetry.space_group_name_H-M   'P 1'
#
loop_
_entity.id
_entity.type
_entity.pdbx_description
1 polymer ?
#
loop_
_entity_poly.entity_id
_entity_poly.type
_entity_poly.pdbx_seq_one_letter_code
_entity_poly.pdbx_strand_id
1 'polypeptide(L)'
;MRPYEVEVHGVKVTLLRSYPTDVSQSGLGRLLSDRSNCFVGTNISSYVSCIGTSALTYMIKNTAVELGYLAAMVLKKPSLQKNGLYELAGEIGVDVKPLTGAFPDTNSEVFTEEEIKNAVHDVHASCLVANKVLGML
;
A
#
# COMPACT_ATOMS: atom_id res chain seq x y z
N MET A 1 -11.91 -0.56 -16.84
CA MET A 1 -11.22 -1.34 -15.78
C MET A 1 -12.11 -2.49 -15.34
N ARG A 2 -11.67 -3.75 -15.47
CA ARG A 2 -12.33 -4.88 -14.79
C ARG A 2 -11.46 -5.27 -13.58
N PRO A 3 -12.02 -5.28 -12.35
CA PRO A 3 -11.30 -5.77 -11.19
C PRO A 3 -11.01 -7.26 -11.31
N TYR A 4 -9.85 -7.69 -10.82
CA TYR A 4 -9.55 -9.10 -10.57
C TYR A 4 -9.53 -9.31 -9.06
N GLU A 5 -10.36 -10.23 -8.57
CA GLU A 5 -10.48 -10.51 -7.14
C GLU A 5 -9.67 -11.75 -6.80
N VAL A 6 -8.87 -11.67 -5.74
CA VAL A 6 -8.07 -12.77 -5.23
C VAL A 6 -8.31 -12.89 -3.74
N GLU A 7 -8.54 -14.10 -3.26
CA GLU A 7 -8.60 -14.37 -1.82
C GLU A 7 -7.29 -15.01 -1.38
N VAL A 8 -6.63 -14.38 -0.39
CA VAL A 8 -5.38 -14.89 0.18
C VAL A 8 -5.52 -14.86 1.70
N HIS A 9 -5.39 -16.02 2.33
CA HIS A 9 -5.55 -16.18 3.79
C HIS A 9 -6.87 -15.61 4.35
N GLY A 10 -7.98 -15.70 3.59
CA GLY A 10 -9.28 -15.17 3.98
C GLY A 10 -9.47 -13.66 3.75
N VAL A 11 -8.48 -12.99 3.16
CA VAL A 11 -8.56 -11.57 2.78
C VAL A 11 -8.83 -11.44 1.29
N LYS A 12 -9.93 -10.77 0.96
CA LYS A 12 -10.31 -10.45 -0.40
C LYS A 12 -9.54 -9.23 -0.89
N VAL A 13 -8.65 -9.44 -1.86
CA VAL A 13 -7.89 -8.37 -2.52
C VAL A 13 -8.45 -8.10 -3.89
N THR A 14 -8.64 -6.83 -4.19
CA THR A 14 -9.06 -6.36 -5.51
C THR A 14 -7.87 -5.78 -6.24
N LEU A 15 -7.45 -6.43 -7.32
CA LEU A 15 -6.41 -5.94 -8.21
C LEU A 15 -7.05 -5.09 -9.31
N LEU A 16 -6.54 -3.88 -9.45
CA LEU A 16 -6.98 -2.90 -10.43
C LEU A 16 -5.80 -2.50 -11.30
N ARG A 17 -5.81 -2.93 -12.57
CA ARG A 17 -4.87 -2.40 -13.55
C ARG A 17 -5.43 -1.10 -14.14
N SER A 18 -4.69 -0.02 -13.99
CA SER A 18 -5.04 1.29 -14.56
C SER A 18 -3.82 1.94 -15.19
N TYR A 19 -4.03 2.63 -16.31
CA TYR A 19 -3.05 3.59 -16.80
C TYR A 19 -3.24 4.92 -16.05
N PRO A 20 -2.16 5.66 -15.76
CA PRO A 20 -2.25 6.89 -14.96
C PRO A 20 -3.23 7.93 -15.50
N THR A 21 -3.38 8.01 -16.82
CA THR A 21 -4.30 8.93 -17.52
C THR A 21 -5.78 8.61 -17.26
N ASP A 22 -6.11 7.33 -17.01
CA ASP A 22 -7.49 6.87 -16.85
C ASP A 22 -8.03 7.07 -15.42
N VAL A 23 -7.15 7.30 -14.45
CA VAL A 23 -7.54 7.30 -13.03
C VAL A 23 -8.37 8.54 -12.67
N SER A 24 -8.02 9.72 -13.18
CA SER A 24 -8.55 11.02 -12.72
C SER A 24 -10.07 11.19 -12.85
N GLN A 25 -10.72 10.58 -13.85
CA GLN A 25 -12.17 10.66 -14.06
C GLN A 25 -12.91 9.36 -13.70
N SER A 26 -12.19 8.36 -13.20
CA SER A 26 -12.74 7.05 -12.87
C SER A 26 -13.34 6.99 -11.46
N GLY A 27 -14.09 5.93 -11.17
CA GLY A 27 -14.49 5.61 -9.80
C GLY A 27 -13.29 5.42 -8.86
N LEU A 28 -12.15 4.95 -9.37
CA LEU A 28 -10.92 4.82 -8.59
C LEU A 28 -10.35 6.19 -8.20
N GLY A 29 -10.34 7.15 -9.13
CA GLY A 29 -9.88 8.51 -8.81
C GLY A 29 -10.73 9.19 -7.74
N ARG A 30 -12.06 9.01 -7.82
CA ARG A 30 -12.99 9.47 -6.76
C ARG A 30 -12.69 8.81 -5.41
N LEU A 31 -12.52 7.49 -5.38
CA LEU A 31 -12.18 6.75 -4.15
C LEU A 31 -10.86 7.24 -3.54
N LEU A 32 -9.82 7.40 -4.37
CA LEU A 32 -8.49 7.85 -3.93
C LEU A 32 -8.49 9.29 -3.40
N SER A 33 -9.38 10.14 -3.92
CA SER A 33 -9.50 11.55 -3.53
C SER A 33 -10.50 11.80 -2.41
N ASP A 34 -11.25 10.77 -2.00
CA ASP A 34 -12.28 10.88 -0.97
C ASP A 34 -11.65 11.02 0.42
N ARG A 35 -11.80 12.20 1.01
CA ARG A 35 -11.22 12.55 2.31
C ARG A 35 -11.90 11.88 3.50
N SER A 36 -13.00 11.16 3.28
CA SER A 36 -13.55 10.27 4.32
C SER A 36 -12.73 8.99 4.47
N ASN A 37 -11.86 8.68 3.51
CA ASN A 37 -10.98 7.52 3.52
C ASN A 37 -9.52 7.91 3.84
N CYS A 38 -8.80 6.96 4.42
CA CYS A 38 -7.36 7.05 4.63
C CYS A 38 -6.70 5.79 4.06
N PHE A 39 -5.65 5.99 3.25
CA PHE A 39 -4.87 4.92 2.64
C PHE A 39 -3.52 4.84 3.33
N VAL A 40 -3.31 3.78 4.11
CA VAL A 40 -2.06 3.54 4.83
C VAL A 40 -1.21 2.53 4.07
N GLY A 41 0.07 2.83 3.93
CA GLY A 41 1.03 1.95 3.25
C GLY A 41 2.45 2.43 3.43
N THR A 42 3.41 1.68 2.90
CA THR A 42 4.84 2.02 2.93
C THR A 42 5.34 2.47 1.58
N ASN A 43 6.32 3.39 1.56
CA ASN A 43 6.97 3.89 0.35
C ASN A 43 6.02 4.55 -0.66
N ILE A 44 4.86 5.03 -0.21
CA ILE A 44 3.86 5.70 -1.05
C ILE A 44 4.50 6.88 -1.77
N SER A 45 5.29 7.68 -1.06
CA SER A 45 6.01 8.84 -1.61
C SER A 45 6.99 8.46 -2.73
N SER A 46 7.63 7.30 -2.63
CA SER A 46 8.53 6.79 -3.68
C SER A 46 7.75 6.39 -4.93
N TYR A 47 6.64 5.66 -4.79
CA TYR A 47 5.79 5.28 -5.92
C TYR A 47 5.18 6.49 -6.65
N VAL A 48 4.77 7.49 -5.89
CA VAL A 48 4.27 8.77 -6.43
C VAL A 48 5.31 9.47 -7.30
N SER A 49 6.59 9.42 -6.91
CA SER A 49 7.68 10.00 -7.70
C SER A 49 7.98 9.21 -8.98
N CYS A 50 7.86 7.88 -8.95
CA CYS A 50 8.14 7.00 -10.10
C CYS A 50 7.06 7.04 -11.18
N ILE A 51 5.78 7.24 -10.81
CA ILE A 51 4.66 7.19 -11.76
C ILE A 51 4.57 8.47 -12.62
N GLY A 52 5.34 9.52 -12.30
CA GLY A 52 5.52 10.70 -13.16
C GLY A 52 4.25 11.50 -13.48
N THR A 53 3.11 11.17 -12.86
CA THR A 53 1.83 11.82 -13.13
C THR A 53 1.38 12.64 -11.95
N SER A 54 1.30 13.96 -12.18
CA SER A 54 0.78 14.93 -11.22
C SER A 54 -0.65 14.59 -10.73
N ALA A 55 -1.44 13.89 -11.54
CA ALA A 55 -2.82 13.52 -11.20
C ALA A 55 -2.90 12.52 -10.04
N LEU A 56 -2.17 11.39 -10.09
CA LEU A 56 -2.23 10.39 -9.02
C LEU A 56 -1.70 10.96 -7.70
N THR A 57 -0.58 11.69 -7.80
CA THR A 57 -0.01 12.46 -6.69
C THR A 57 -1.05 13.38 -6.05
N TYR A 58 -1.78 14.14 -6.86
CA TYR A 58 -2.78 15.09 -6.39
C TYR A 58 -3.96 14.38 -5.71
N MET A 59 -4.43 13.27 -6.28
CA MET A 59 -5.55 12.50 -5.75
C MET A 59 -5.26 11.96 -4.36
N ILE A 60 -4.09 11.34 -4.16
CA ILE A 60 -3.78 10.70 -2.88
C ILE A 60 -3.14 11.64 -1.86
N LYS A 61 -2.76 12.87 -2.24
CA LYS A 61 -2.01 13.83 -1.39
C LYS A 61 -2.60 14.02 0.02
N ASN A 62 -3.92 14.02 0.14
CA ASN A 62 -4.61 14.30 1.40
C ASN A 62 -5.21 13.05 2.05
N THR A 63 -5.10 11.89 1.41
CA THR A 63 -5.71 10.64 1.86
C THR A 63 -4.66 9.57 2.17
N ALA A 64 -3.46 9.67 1.58
CA ALA A 64 -2.37 8.74 1.83
C ALA A 64 -1.56 9.09 3.08
N VAL A 65 -1.25 8.07 3.88
CA VAL A 65 -0.45 8.16 5.10
C VAL A 65 0.66 7.11 5.04
N GLU A 66 1.91 7.58 5.15
CA GLU A 66 3.06 6.69 5.27
C GLU A 66 3.01 5.95 6.62
N LEU A 67 3.11 4.63 6.58
CA LEU A 67 2.99 3.77 7.76
C LEU A 67 4.12 4.04 8.77
N GLY A 68 5.33 4.31 8.31
CA GLY A 68 6.45 4.69 9.18
C GLY A 68 6.19 6.00 9.93
N TYR A 69 5.53 6.97 9.28
CA TYR A 69 5.11 8.21 9.92
C TYR A 69 4.04 7.96 10.98
N LEU A 70 3.01 7.17 10.64
CA LEU A 70 1.97 6.78 11.59
C LEU A 70 2.55 6.06 12.82
N ALA A 71 3.42 5.07 12.60
CA ALA A 71 4.09 4.33 13.68
C ALA A 71 4.94 5.26 14.56
N ALA A 72 5.73 6.15 13.98
CA ALA A 72 6.54 7.11 14.73
C ALA A 72 5.69 8.02 15.63
N MET A 73 4.51 8.44 15.15
CA MET A 73 3.58 9.27 15.90
C MET A 73 2.97 8.51 17.07
N VAL A 74 2.43 7.31 16.83
CA VAL A 74 1.75 6.52 17.87
C VAL A 74 2.73 6.04 18.94
N LEU A 75 3.87 5.49 18.53
CA LEU A 75 4.89 4.97 19.45
C LEU A 75 5.80 6.08 20.04
N LYS A 76 5.61 7.35 19.63
CA LYS A 76 6.45 8.49 20.02
C LYS A 76 7.94 8.25 19.77
N LYS A 77 8.25 7.57 18.66
CA LYS A 77 9.61 7.17 18.27
C LYS A 77 9.94 7.70 16.87
N PRO A 78 10.48 8.94 16.76
CA PRO A 78 10.74 9.59 15.46
C PRO A 78 11.64 8.80 14.51
N SER A 79 12.51 7.93 15.02
CA SER A 79 13.40 7.11 14.19
C SER A 79 12.63 6.15 13.27
N LEU A 80 11.40 5.76 13.63
CA LEU A 80 10.58 4.82 12.85
C LEU A 80 10.08 5.38 11.51
N GLN A 81 10.14 6.70 11.29
CA GLN A 81 9.67 7.31 10.04
C GLN A 81 10.38 6.78 8.80
N LYS A 82 11.61 6.31 8.96
CA LYS A 82 12.46 5.81 7.86
C LYS A 82 12.41 4.29 7.71
N ASN A 83 11.70 3.61 8.61
CA ASN A 83 11.68 2.16 8.63
C ASN A 83 10.74 1.61 7.56
N GLY A 84 11.16 0.53 6.90
CA GLY A 84 10.33 -0.25 6.00
C GLY A 84 9.34 -1.14 6.74
N LEU A 85 8.44 -1.78 5.99
CA LEU A 85 7.36 -2.62 6.51
C LEU A 85 7.84 -3.66 7.54
N TYR A 86 8.89 -4.42 7.19
CA TYR A 86 9.39 -5.52 8.03
C TYR A 86 10.11 -5.03 9.29
N GLU A 87 10.81 -3.91 9.21
CA GLU A 87 11.46 -3.28 10.37
C GLU A 87 10.40 -2.76 11.35
N LEU A 88 9.34 -2.12 10.83
CA LEU A 88 8.21 -1.70 11.63
C LEU A 88 7.50 -2.88 12.29
N ALA A 89 7.31 -3.97 11.56
CA ALA A 89 6.69 -5.17 12.11
C ALA A 89 7.51 -5.79 13.23
N GLY A 90 8.83 -5.88 13.08
CA GLY A 90 9.75 -6.35 14.11
C GLY A 90 9.70 -5.48 15.37
N GLU A 91 9.63 -4.15 15.22
CA GLU A 91 9.51 -3.21 16.34
C GLU A 91 8.23 -3.45 17.18
N ILE A 92 7.11 -3.77 16.52
CA ILE A 92 5.81 -3.92 17.19
C ILE A 92 5.40 -5.38 17.44
N GLY A 93 6.30 -6.33 17.18
CA GLY A 93 6.09 -7.76 17.42
C GLY A 93 5.04 -8.40 16.52
N VAL A 94 4.92 -7.95 15.26
CA VAL A 94 4.07 -8.56 14.24
C VAL A 94 4.91 -9.52 13.40
N ASP A 95 4.51 -10.80 13.36
CA ASP A 95 5.20 -11.82 12.58
C ASP A 95 4.80 -11.72 11.09
N VAL A 96 5.62 -11.01 10.32
CA VAL A 96 5.55 -10.94 8.86
C VAL A 96 6.93 -11.25 8.30
N LYS A 97 6.95 -12.10 7.28
CA LYS A 97 8.19 -12.52 6.63
C LYS A 97 8.46 -11.67 5.40
N PRO A 98 9.72 -11.25 5.18
CA PRO A 98 10.13 -10.63 3.93
C PRO A 98 9.73 -11.48 2.74
N LEU A 99 9.23 -10.83 1.70
CA LEU A 99 8.99 -11.47 0.41
C LEU A 99 10.31 -11.90 -0.22
N THR A 100 10.37 -13.14 -0.70
CA THR A 100 11.53 -13.71 -1.39
C THR A 100 11.31 -13.84 -2.90
N GLY A 101 10.11 -13.57 -3.39
CA GLY A 101 9.73 -13.70 -4.79
C GLY A 101 9.71 -12.37 -5.55
N ALA A 102 9.41 -12.44 -6.84
CA ALA A 102 9.34 -11.26 -7.70
C ALA A 102 8.11 -10.39 -7.38
N PHE A 103 8.30 -9.08 -7.32
CA PHE A 103 7.21 -8.11 -7.33
C PHE A 103 6.70 -7.92 -8.77
N PRO A 104 5.41 -7.55 -8.95
CA PRO A 104 4.84 -7.32 -10.27
C PRO A 104 5.67 -6.32 -11.10
N ASP A 105 6.15 -6.75 -12.27
CA ASP A 105 6.79 -5.82 -13.22
C ASP A 105 5.73 -4.84 -13.76
N THR A 106 5.92 -3.55 -13.48
CA THR A 106 5.01 -2.48 -13.93
C THR A 106 4.85 -2.39 -15.45
N ASN A 107 5.78 -2.97 -16.22
CA ASN A 107 5.72 -3.02 -17.68
C ASN A 107 5.06 -4.30 -18.22
N SER A 108 4.80 -5.29 -17.35
CA SER A 108 4.22 -6.56 -17.79
C SER A 108 2.77 -6.39 -18.24
N GLU A 109 2.42 -7.07 -19.35
CA GLU A 109 1.04 -7.14 -19.81
C GLU A 109 0.17 -8.10 -19.00
N VAL A 110 0.78 -9.10 -18.36
CA VAL A 110 0.07 -10.10 -17.56
C VAL A 110 0.93 -10.42 -16.35
N PHE A 111 0.36 -10.26 -15.16
CA PHE A 111 1.03 -10.67 -13.93
C PHE A 111 0.89 -12.18 -13.74
N THR A 112 1.99 -12.81 -13.34
CA THR A 112 2.02 -14.19 -12.90
C THR A 112 1.28 -14.35 -11.57
N GLU A 113 0.84 -15.58 -11.29
CA GLU A 113 0.20 -15.90 -10.01
C GLU A 113 1.13 -15.62 -8.81
N GLU A 114 2.44 -15.83 -8.99
CA GLU A 114 3.44 -15.56 -7.95
C GLU A 114 3.59 -14.06 -7.67
N GLU A 115 3.67 -13.22 -8.72
CA GLU A 115 3.70 -11.76 -8.56
C GLU A 115 2.44 -11.25 -7.85
N ILE A 116 1.27 -11.79 -8.20
CA ILE A 116 0.00 -11.45 -7.54
C ILE A 116 0.04 -11.88 -6.08
N LYS A 117 0.47 -13.11 -5.78
CA LYS A 117 0.60 -13.60 -4.39
C LYS A 117 1.53 -12.69 -3.59
N ASN A 118 2.68 -12.32 -4.13
CA ASN A 118 3.65 -11.44 -3.45
C ASN A 118 3.04 -10.06 -3.17
N ALA A 119 2.37 -9.44 -4.15
CA ALA A 119 1.70 -8.15 -3.96
C ALA A 119 0.60 -8.24 -2.88
N VAL A 120 -0.18 -9.31 -2.89
CA VAL A 120 -1.22 -9.52 -1.86
C VAL A 120 -0.59 -9.72 -0.48
N HIS A 121 0.50 -10.50 -0.38
CA HIS A 121 1.21 -10.71 0.87
C HIS A 121 1.79 -9.40 1.44
N ASP A 122 2.31 -8.52 0.59
CA ASP A 122 2.84 -7.20 0.99
C ASP A 122 1.73 -6.30 1.55
N VAL A 123 0.59 -6.23 0.84
CA VAL A 123 -0.59 -5.46 1.28
C VAL A 123 -1.15 -6.02 2.58
N HIS A 124 -1.24 -7.35 2.71
CA HIS A 124 -1.71 -8.00 3.93
C HIS A 124 -0.79 -7.71 5.12
N ALA A 125 0.53 -7.81 4.94
CA ALA A 125 1.50 -7.46 5.98
C ALA A 125 1.36 -5.99 6.38
N SER A 126 1.20 -5.08 5.41
CA SER A 126 0.94 -3.65 5.68
C SER A 126 -0.33 -3.45 6.50
N CYS A 127 -1.42 -4.17 6.20
CA CYS A 127 -2.66 -4.11 6.96
C CYS A 127 -2.48 -4.59 8.40
N LEU A 128 -1.76 -5.70 8.62
CA LEU A 128 -1.51 -6.21 9.97
C LEU A 128 -0.71 -5.23 10.82
N VAL A 129 0.36 -4.66 10.26
CA VAL A 129 1.20 -3.68 10.93
C VAL A 129 0.41 -2.41 11.23
N ALA A 130 -0.31 -1.88 10.23
CA ALA A 130 -1.15 -0.70 10.40
C ALA A 130 -2.23 -0.89 11.48
N ASN A 131 -2.95 -2.02 11.45
CA ASN A 131 -3.97 -2.33 12.45
C ASN A 131 -3.38 -2.45 13.86
N LYS A 132 -2.21 -3.06 14.00
CA LYS A 132 -1.52 -3.15 15.29
C LYS A 132 -1.13 -1.77 15.81
N VAL A 133 -0.57 -0.92 14.96
CA VAL A 133 -0.22 0.47 15.30
C VAL A 133 -1.46 1.26 15.68
N LEU A 134 -2.54 1.18 14.90
CA LEU A 134 -3.80 1.87 15.20
C LEU A 134 -4.44 1.38 16.51
N GLY A 135 -4.33 0.09 16.84
CA GLY A 135 -4.78 -0.46 18.11
C GLY A 135 -3.97 -0.01 19.34
N MET A 136 -2.87 0.71 19.14
CA MET A 136 -2.07 1.33 20.19
C MET A 136 -2.38 2.81 20.42
N LEU A 137 -3.32 3.38 19.65
CA LEU A 137 -3.85 4.74 19.86
C LEU A 137 -4.63 4.86 21.18
#